data_AF-K6TLY4-F1
#
_entry.id   AF-K6TLY4-F1
#
_cell.length_a   1.000
_cell.length_b   1.000
_cell.length_c   1.000
_cell.angle_alpha   90.00
_cell.angle_beta   90.00
_cell.angle_gamma   90.00
#
_symmetry.space_group_name_H-M   'P 1'
#
loop_
_entity.id
_entity.type
_entity.pdbx_description
1 polymer ?
#
loop_
_entity_poly.entity_id
_entity_poly.type
_entity_poly.pdbx_seq_one_letter_code
_entity_poly.pdbx_strand_id
1 'polypeptide(L)' 'MLTKTEFIMLFTKIIGGEAVLDADYNSVIDVLRMQRIVSWDYAQDNSLNQAQNLLNIICQNSIRFYETYLGE' A
#
# COMPACT_ATOMS: atom_id res chain seq x y z
N MET A 1 -3.29 -14.47 -2.50
CA MET A 1 -2.30 -13.66 -1.76
C MET A 1 -1.18 -13.34 -2.74
N LEU A 2 -0.81 -12.07 -2.90
CA LEU A 2 0.22 -11.67 -3.86
C LEU A 2 1.57 -12.29 -3.49
N THR A 3 2.33 -12.73 -4.50
CA THR A 3 3.76 -12.99 -4.33
C THR A 3 4.52 -11.69 -4.08
N LYS A 4 5.75 -11.78 -3.54
CA LYS A 4 6.61 -10.61 -3.32
C LYS A 4 6.82 -9.80 -4.61
N THR A 5 7.02 -10.47 -5.73
CA THR A 5 7.24 -9.82 -7.04
C THR A 5 6.00 -9.09 -7.53
N GLU A 6 4.82 -9.72 -7.44
CA GLU A 6 3.56 -9.09 -7.84
C GLU A 6 3.24 -7.86 -6.98
N PHE A 7 3.47 -7.96 -5.67
CA PHE A 7 3.34 -6.82 -4.76
C PHE A 7 4.25 -5.66 -5.16
N ILE A 8 5.55 -5.91 -5.37
CA ILE A 8 6.51 -4.86 -5.74
C ILE A 8 6.11 -4.19 -7.06
N MET A 9 5.69 -4.98 -8.06
CA MET A 9 5.25 -4.44 -9.35
C MET A 9 4.02 -3.55 -9.20
N LEU A 10 2.97 -4.02 -8.53
CA LEU A 10 1.73 -3.26 -8.37
C LEU A 10 1.96 -2.01 -7.52
N PHE A 11 2.69 -2.14 -6.41
CA PHE A 11 3.02 -1.03 -5.53
C PHE A 11 3.78 0.08 -6.27
N THR A 12 4.80 -0.30 -7.07
CA THR A 12 5.59 0.66 -7.87
C THR A 12 4.73 1.39 -8.89
N LYS A 13 3.83 0.67 -9.59
CA LYS A 13 2.88 1.28 -10.54
C LYS A 13 1.97 2.31 -9.87
N ILE A 14 1.37 1.92 -8.74
CA ILE A 14 0.45 2.80 -8.01
C ILE A 14 1.17 4.06 -7.52
N ILE A 15 2.34 3.93 -6.89
CA ILE A 15 3.11 5.11 -6.44
C ILE A 15 3.61 5.95 -7.62
N GLY A 16 3.91 5.32 -8.75
CA GLY A 16 4.23 6.00 -10.02
C GLY A 16 3.07 6.78 -10.64
N GLY A 17 1.87 6.70 -10.05
CA GLY A 17 0.68 7.40 -10.53
C GLY A 17 -0.04 6.68 -11.66
N GLU A 18 0.33 5.43 -11.97
CA GLU A 18 -0.39 4.62 -12.94
C GLU A 18 -1.74 4.17 -12.35
N ALA A 19 -2.80 4.26 -13.14
CA ALA A 19 -4.09 3.71 -12.77
C ALA A 19 -4.05 2.18 -12.81
N VAL A 20 -4.44 1.54 -11.71
CA VAL A 20 -4.61 0.09 -11.64
C VAL A 20 -6.07 -0.25 -11.32
N LEU A 21 -6.46 -1.50 -11.54
CA LEU A 21 -7.79 -1.96 -11.17
C LEU A 21 -7.97 -1.89 -9.65
N ASP A 22 -9.18 -1.57 -9.20
CA ASP A 22 -9.48 -1.48 -7.76
C ASP A 22 -9.22 -2.81 -7.03
N ALA A 23 -9.40 -3.95 -7.71
CA ALA A 23 -9.07 -5.26 -7.16
C ALA A 23 -7.57 -5.42 -6.89
N ASP A 24 -6.71 -4.90 -7.77
CA ASP A 24 -5.25 -4.92 -7.61
C ASP A 24 -4.83 -3.95 -6.50
N TYR A 25 -5.42 -2.75 -6.47
CA TYR A 25 -5.21 -1.79 -5.39
C TYR A 25 -5.58 -2.37 -4.03
N ASN A 26 -6.77 -2.97 -3.89
CA ASN A 26 -7.21 -3.61 -2.65
C ASN A 26 -6.30 -4.77 -2.25
N SER A 27 -5.79 -5.55 -3.21
CA SER A 27 -4.82 -6.61 -2.94
C SER A 27 -3.52 -6.07 -2.35
N VAL A 28 -3.05 -4.89 -2.78
CA VAL A 28 -1.88 -4.21 -2.19
C VAL A 28 -2.19 -3.74 -0.76
N ILE A 29 -3.36 -3.13 -0.53
CA ILE A 29 -3.78 -2.68 0.80
C ILE A 29 -3.88 -3.86 1.77
N ASP A 30 -4.41 -5.00 1.33
CA ASP A 30 -4.52 -6.19 2.16
C ASP A 30 -3.15 -6.75 2.55
N VAL A 31 -2.17 -6.74 1.65
CA VAL A 31 -0.78 -7.10 2.01
C VAL A 31 -0.25 -6.15 3.08
N LEU A 32 -0.44 -4.84 2.94
CA LEU A 32 0.01 -3.86 3.94
C LEU A 32 -0.69 -4.04 5.30
N ARG A 33 -1.97 -4.43 5.31
CA ARG A 33 -2.71 -4.78 6.54
C ARG A 33 -2.16 -6.04 7.18
N MET A 34 -1.90 -7.09 6.40
CA MET A 34 -1.32 -8.33 6.90
C MET A 34 0.07 -8.13 7.52
N GLN A 35 0.85 -7.20 6.97
CA GLN A 35 2.14 -6.78 7.52
C GLN A 35 2.01 -5.79 8.69
N ARG A 36 0.80 -5.50 9.17
CA ARG A 36 0.51 -4.56 10.28
C ARG A 36 0.99 -3.13 10.04
N ILE A 37 1.23 -2.77 8.78
CA ILE A 37 1.59 -1.41 8.36
C ILE A 37 0.33 -0.55 8.32
N VAL A 38 -0.79 -1.10 7.86
CA VAL A 38 -2.09 -0.43 7.80
C VAL A 38 -3.04 -1.05 8.82
N SER A 39 -3.79 -0.22 9.54
CA SER A 39 -4.87 -0.71 10.40
C SER A 39 -6.02 -1.27 9.55
N TRP A 40 -6.71 -2.30 10.05
CA TRP A 40 -7.95 -2.78 9.43
C TRP A 40 -9.04 -1.70 9.39
N ASP A 41 -9.02 -0.77 10.35
CA ASP A 41 -9.95 0.36 10.43
C ASP A 41 -9.56 1.56 9.54
N TYR A 42 -8.48 1.44 8.76
CA TYR A 42 -8.10 2.51 7.83
C TYR A 42 -9.21 2.72 6.78
N ALA A 43 -9.80 3.90 6.80
CA ALA A 43 -10.75 4.36 5.81
C ALA A 43 -10.01 5.06 4.66
N GLN A 44 -10.22 4.57 3.44
CA GLN A 44 -9.72 5.22 2.23
C GLN A 44 -10.41 6.58 2.05
N ASP A 45 -9.64 7.58 1.64
CA ASP A 45 -10.17 8.88 1.28
C ASP A 45 -10.54 8.86 -0.22
N ASN A 46 -11.84 8.77 -0.50
CA ASN A 46 -12.37 8.72 -1.86
C ASN A 46 -12.16 10.03 -2.65
N SER A 47 -11.74 11.12 -2.00
CA SER A 47 -11.35 12.35 -2.70
C SER A 47 -9.93 12.31 -3.26
N LEU A 48 -9.11 11.36 -2.81
CA LEU A 48 -7.73 11.16 -3.23
C LEU A 48 -7.64 10.02 -4.25
N ASN A 49 -6.69 10.14 -5.18
CA ASN A 49 -6.39 9.02 -6.08
C ASN A 49 -5.67 7.89 -5.34
N GLN A 50 -5.57 6.72 -5.98
CA GLN A 50 -4.96 5.53 -5.38
C GLN A 50 -3.51 5.78 -4.90
N ALA A 51 -2.71 6.52 -5.68
CA ALA A 51 -1.34 6.88 -5.34
C ALA A 51 -1.26 7.74 -4.07
N GLN A 52 -2.10 8.77 -3.98
CA GLN A 52 -2.18 9.69 -2.85
C GLN A 52 -2.63 8.97 -1.57
N ASN A 53 -3.64 8.09 -1.66
CA ASN A 53 -4.04 7.25 -0.53
C ASN A 53 -2.87 6.37 -0.03
N LEU A 54 -2.13 5.76 -0.95
CA LEU A 54 -1.02 4.87 -0.61
C LEU A 54 0.18 5.63 0.00
N LEU A 55 0.50 6.82 -0.51
CA LEU A 55 1.51 7.69 0.07
C LEU A 55 1.10 8.21 1.46
N ASN A 56 -0.17 8.54 1.68
CA ASN A 56 -0.68 8.93 2.99
C ASN A 56 -0.54 7.80 4.02
N ILE A 57 -0.90 6.57 3.62
CA ILE A 57 -0.69 5.36 4.42
C ILE A 57 0.77 5.22 4.86
N ILE A 58 1.70 5.32 3.91
CA ILE A 58 3.13 5.13 4.18
C ILE A 58 3.65 6.26 5.06
N CYS A 59 3.26 7.51 4.81
CA CYS A 59 3.68 8.64 5.61
C CYS A 59 3.26 8.49 7.09
N GLN A 60 2.00 8.12 7.32
CA GLN A 60 1.43 7.92 8.66
C GLN A 60 2.02 6.71 9.39
N ASN A 61 2.47 5.69 8.65
CA ASN A 61 3.00 4.45 9.21
C ASN A 61 4.48 4.25 8.87
N SER A 62 5.20 5.34 8.60
CA SER A 62 6.55 5.33 8.06
C SER A 62 7.51 4.52 8.92
N ILE A 63 7.47 4.68 10.23
CA ILE A 63 8.30 3.89 11.16
C ILE A 63 8.07 2.39 10.98
N ARG A 64 6.81 1.93 10.98
CA ARG A 64 6.48 0.50 10.81
C ARG A 64 6.81 -0.02 9.41
N PHE A 65 6.61 0.81 8.39
CA PHE A 65 6.99 0.48 7.02
C PHE A 65 8.50 0.29 6.90
N TYR A 66 9.30 1.20 7.47
CA TYR A 66 10.76 1.11 7.52
C TYR A 66 11.23 -0.11 8.32
N GLU A 67 10.68 -0.37 9.50
CA GLU A 67 11.00 -1.57 10.31
C GLU A 67 10.72 -2.88 9.56
N THR A 68 9.66 -2.92 8.75
CA THR A 68 9.23 -4.14 8.03
C THR A 68 10.00 -4.37 6.74
N TYR A 69 10.42 -3.32 6.03
CA TYR A 69 10.97 -3.44 4.67
C TYR A 69 12.42 -2.97 4.50
N LEU A 70 12.96 -2.17 5.42
CA LEU A 70 14.33 -1.61 5.36
C LEU A 70 15.19 -1.97 6.59
N GLY A 71 14.59 -2.62 7.60
CA GLY A 71 15.26 -3.04 8.84
C GLY A 71 15.80 -4.48 8.83
N GLU A 72 15.74 -5.19 7.70
CA GLU A 72 16.53 -6.41 7.45
C GLU A 72 17.92 -6.07 6.87
#